data_AF-A0A356SY83-F1
#
_entry.id   AF-A0A356SY83-F1
#
_cell.length_a   1.000
_cell.length_b   1.000
_cell.length_c   1.000
_cell.angle_alpha   90.00
_cell.angle_beta   90.00
_cell.angle_gamma   90.00
#
_symmetry.space_group_name_H-M   'P 1'
#
loop_
_entity.id
_entity.type
_entity.pdbx_description
1 polymer ?
#
loop_
_entity_poly.entity_id
_entity_poly.type
_entity_poly.pdbx_seq_one_letter_code
_entity_poly.pdbx_strand_id
1 'polypeptide(L)'
;MTPTSWRPSVAGTGVLADLAALDALEEELLYVFVGGPSKGEVVATALPQRAGWIVVDGAVVDGESIALSLVRRFEESGYPAKVAAFVLTHPHDDHVGGIPQLLEAVPPEAVWVTAAQPEGPHLLQVCRSMIARLRGLPTSKQNSFRGVRAALSALAKWEEKTGRALGCAVEGQRIEIRGTPVSLDVRAPKPGSDLDAILAELADGHRHRANEASVVLEVLFGESRLVLGGDLPRSKTPDGASLPTGWDTVMTDHPHLAEHVLLKLAHHASRAAWHDVLMAAPPSKGREWTVTPFSSSKLPRDDQMTDLTSRQSPIRVTHPPPAWAKFTGWRLPAVELRSRREAEPTGDAFADAADDIRPVRARSVMAPIWAMAYRPDGSLAGLWRGDGTVEIT
;
A
#
# COMPACT_ATOMS: atom_id res chain seq x y z
N MET A 1 -29.03 2.32 31.84
CA MET A 1 -28.75 3.13 30.64
C MET A 1 -28.92 2.23 29.44
N THR A 2 -30.02 2.40 28.70
CA THR A 2 -30.26 1.72 27.42
C THR A 2 -29.31 2.30 26.38
N PRO A 3 -28.56 1.49 25.62
CA PRO A 3 -27.75 2.00 24.51
C PRO A 3 -28.71 2.63 23.51
N THR A 4 -28.62 3.94 23.34
CA THR A 4 -29.31 4.66 22.28
C THR A 4 -28.87 4.07 20.95
N SER A 5 -29.82 3.41 20.27
CA SER A 5 -29.66 2.79 18.96
C SER A 5 -29.49 3.86 17.88
N TRP A 6 -28.33 4.50 17.84
CA TRP A 6 -27.95 5.31 16.70
C TRP A 6 -27.34 4.38 15.65
N ARG A 7 -28.14 3.98 14.66
CA ARG A 7 -27.64 3.41 13.41
C ARG A 7 -27.70 4.53 12.36
N PRO A 8 -26.60 5.25 12.09
CA PRO A 8 -26.54 6.06 10.89
C PRO A 8 -26.70 5.11 9.71
N SER A 9 -27.70 5.37 8.86
CA SER A 9 -27.89 4.62 7.63
C SER A 9 -26.68 4.86 6.73
N VAL A 10 -26.02 3.79 6.31
CA VAL A 10 -25.05 3.83 5.20
C VAL A 10 -25.71 4.61 4.06
N ALA A 11 -25.05 5.69 3.62
CA ALA A 11 -25.47 6.41 2.42
C ALA A 11 -25.67 5.39 1.29
N GLY A 12 -26.66 5.63 0.41
CA GLY A 12 -26.96 4.73 -0.70
C GLY A 12 -25.69 4.24 -1.41
N THR A 13 -25.71 2.98 -1.86
CA THR A 13 -24.59 2.28 -2.49
C THR A 13 -23.78 3.20 -3.43
N GLY A 14 -22.49 3.41 -3.10
CA GLY A 14 -21.54 4.12 -3.97
C GLY A 14 -21.52 5.65 -3.86
N VAL A 15 -22.16 6.27 -2.85
CA VAL A 15 -22.01 7.72 -2.64
C VAL A 15 -20.61 8.01 -2.09
N LEU A 16 -19.85 8.80 -2.87
CA LEU A 16 -18.56 9.36 -2.45
C LEU A 16 -18.78 10.34 -1.29
N ALA A 17 -18.14 10.09 -0.15
CA ALA A 17 -18.17 10.95 1.03
C ALA A 17 -16.76 11.41 1.46
N ASP A 18 -16.71 12.41 2.34
CA ASP A 18 -15.46 12.81 3.00
C ASP A 18 -15.05 11.74 4.03
N LEU A 19 -13.77 11.40 4.09
CA LEU A 19 -13.23 10.49 5.10
C LEU A 19 -13.49 11.00 6.52
N ALA A 20 -13.58 12.30 6.74
CA ALA A 20 -13.97 12.88 8.03
C ALA A 20 -15.38 12.46 8.48
N ALA A 21 -16.28 12.10 7.55
CA ALA A 21 -17.63 11.63 7.87
C ALA A 21 -17.72 10.14 8.20
N LEU A 22 -16.62 9.38 8.04
CA LEU A 22 -16.54 7.99 8.48
C LEU A 22 -16.19 7.94 9.97
N ASP A 23 -17.21 8.01 10.82
CA ASP A 23 -17.03 8.08 12.27
C ASP A 23 -16.86 6.71 12.93
N ALA A 24 -17.42 5.65 12.35
CA ALA A 24 -17.36 4.29 12.91
C ALA A 24 -17.25 3.23 11.81
N LEU A 25 -16.71 2.06 12.17
CA LEU A 25 -16.57 0.92 11.28
C LEU A 25 -17.60 -0.16 11.62
N GLU A 26 -18.43 -0.52 10.64
CA GLU A 26 -19.42 -1.58 10.78
C GLU A 26 -18.77 -2.96 10.89
N GLU A 27 -19.26 -3.78 11.81
CA GLU A 27 -18.68 -5.10 12.11
C GLU A 27 -18.89 -6.12 10.97
N GLU A 28 -19.78 -5.85 10.02
CA GLU A 28 -20.13 -6.76 8.93
C GLU A 28 -19.36 -6.48 7.64
N LEU A 29 -18.59 -5.39 7.60
CA LEU A 29 -17.90 -4.91 6.40
C LEU A 29 -16.38 -5.06 6.52
N LEU A 30 -15.74 -5.25 5.38
CA LEU A 30 -14.29 -5.13 5.23
C LEU A 30 -13.95 -3.71 4.79
N TYR A 31 -13.22 -2.95 5.61
CA TYR A 31 -12.77 -1.61 5.24
C TYR A 31 -11.32 -1.64 4.80
N VAL A 32 -11.02 -0.99 3.69
CA VAL A 32 -9.68 -0.91 3.11
C VAL A 32 -9.31 0.55 2.96
N PHE A 33 -8.22 0.94 3.62
CA PHE A 33 -7.66 2.28 3.58
C PHE A 33 -6.37 2.22 2.79
N VAL A 34 -6.34 2.86 1.61
CA VAL A 34 -5.15 2.99 0.78
C VAL A 34 -4.61 4.40 0.94
N GLY A 35 -3.40 4.51 1.50
CA GLY A 35 -2.75 5.78 1.81
C GLY A 35 -1.44 5.96 1.07
N GLY A 36 -1.17 7.15 0.55
CA GLY A 36 0.10 7.45 -0.09
C GLY A 36 0.31 8.94 -0.35
N PRO A 37 1.18 9.64 0.40
CA PRO A 37 1.35 11.09 0.35
C PRO A 37 2.34 11.52 -0.74
N SER A 38 2.23 10.93 -1.94
CA SER A 38 3.17 11.12 -3.07
C SER A 38 4.60 10.62 -2.85
N LYS A 39 4.96 10.24 -1.62
CA LYS A 39 6.17 9.50 -1.28
C LYS A 39 5.82 8.44 -0.25
N GLY A 40 5.64 7.23 -0.75
CA GLY A 40 5.36 6.04 0.02
C GLY A 40 3.91 5.63 0.04
N GLU A 41 3.70 4.43 0.56
CA GLU A 41 2.41 3.77 0.54
C GLU A 41 2.15 2.92 1.77
N VAL A 42 0.88 2.76 2.07
CA VAL A 42 0.38 1.89 3.11
C VAL A 42 -1.02 1.43 2.75
N VAL A 43 -1.33 0.19 3.08
CA VAL A 43 -2.70 -0.32 3.08
C VAL A 43 -3.03 -0.79 4.49
N ALA A 44 -4.06 -0.20 5.09
CA ALA A 44 -4.62 -0.67 6.36
C ALA A 44 -6.01 -1.23 6.10
N THR A 45 -6.29 -2.44 6.56
CA THR A 45 -7.57 -3.11 6.36
C THR A 45 -8.19 -3.42 7.71
N ALA A 46 -9.32 -2.78 8.02
CA ALA A 46 -10.09 -3.12 9.21
C ALA A 46 -10.99 -4.31 8.92
N LEU A 47 -10.88 -5.33 9.76
CA LEU A 47 -11.52 -6.61 9.56
C LEU A 47 -12.98 -6.62 10.05
N PRO A 48 -13.86 -7.41 9.42
CA PRO A 48 -15.17 -7.67 10.00
C PRO A 48 -15.02 -8.35 11.37
N GLN A 49 -16.12 -8.37 12.13
CA GLN A 49 -16.25 -8.93 13.48
C GLN A 49 -15.28 -8.29 14.48
N ARG A 50 -14.76 -7.10 14.15
CA ARG A 50 -13.77 -6.36 14.97
C ARG A 50 -12.55 -7.23 15.29
N ALA A 51 -12.15 -8.09 14.36
CA ALA A 51 -10.97 -8.95 14.52
C ALA A 51 -9.64 -8.17 14.55
N GLY A 52 -9.68 -6.86 14.27
CA GLY A 52 -8.54 -5.96 14.27
C GLY A 52 -8.16 -5.52 12.86
N TRP A 53 -6.87 -5.32 12.65
CA TRP A 53 -6.33 -4.74 11.42
C TRP A 53 -5.33 -5.66 10.74
N ILE A 54 -5.32 -5.65 9.41
CA ILE A 54 -4.15 -6.01 8.61
C ILE A 54 -3.48 -4.69 8.20
N VAL A 55 -2.16 -4.61 8.32
CA VAL A 55 -1.40 -3.48 7.79
C VAL A 55 -0.34 -4.00 6.82
N VAL A 56 -0.27 -3.40 5.64
CA VAL A 56 0.71 -3.69 4.60
C VAL A 56 1.52 -2.43 4.34
N ASP A 57 2.84 -2.57 4.46
CA ASP A 57 3.81 -1.47 4.32
C ASP A 57 3.56 -0.30 5.29
N GLY A 58 4.12 0.86 4.96
CA GLY A 58 4.11 2.01 5.83
C GLY A 58 4.48 3.30 5.10
N ALA A 59 3.68 4.34 5.39
CA ALA A 59 3.89 5.69 4.92
C ALA A 59 3.72 6.69 6.08
N VAL A 60 4.34 7.86 5.92
CA VAL A 60 4.24 8.96 6.89
C VAL A 60 3.85 10.27 6.21
N VAL A 61 3.04 11.05 6.91
CA VAL A 61 2.84 12.48 6.61
C VAL A 61 3.43 13.25 7.78
N ASP A 62 4.37 14.15 7.51
CA ASP A 62 4.96 15.02 8.54
C ASP A 62 5.57 14.28 9.74
N GLY A 63 6.08 13.08 9.47
CA GLY A 63 6.65 12.19 10.48
C GLY A 63 5.62 11.39 11.26
N GLU A 64 4.33 11.49 10.96
CA GLU A 64 3.25 10.71 11.56
C GLU A 64 2.88 9.50 10.69
N SER A 65 2.85 8.31 11.29
CA SER A 65 2.44 7.06 10.62
C SER A 65 0.96 7.07 10.24
N ILE A 66 0.67 6.90 8.95
CA ILE A 66 -0.70 6.84 8.44
C ILE A 66 -1.47 5.67 9.07
N ALA A 67 -0.89 4.46 9.08
CA ALA A 67 -1.54 3.28 9.65
C ALA A 67 -1.84 3.44 11.14
N LEU A 68 -0.89 3.94 11.93
CA LEU A 68 -1.10 4.17 13.36
C LEU A 68 -2.22 5.19 13.62
N SER A 69 -2.27 6.24 12.79
CA SER A 69 -3.30 7.28 12.90
C SER A 69 -4.70 6.74 12.61
N LEU A 70 -4.84 5.87 11.59
CA LEU A 70 -6.10 5.18 11.30
C LEU A 70 -6.53 4.27 12.47
N VAL A 71 -5.62 3.45 12.99
CA VAL A 71 -5.90 2.55 14.10
C VAL A 71 -6.39 3.33 15.33
N ARG A 72 -5.69 4.40 15.70
CA ARG A 72 -6.06 5.25 16.84
C ARG A 72 -7.38 5.98 16.63
N ARG A 73 -7.60 6.54 15.44
CA ARG A 73 -8.84 7.25 15.12
C ARG A 73 -10.06 6.37 15.36
N PHE A 74 -10.03 5.13 14.88
CA PHE A 74 -11.18 4.24 15.04
C PHE A 74 -11.22 3.54 16.40
N GLU A 75 -10.11 3.50 17.14
CA GLU A 75 -10.09 3.15 18.57
C GLU A 75 -10.94 4.10 19.41
N GLU A 76 -10.88 5.40 19.13
CA GLU A 76 -11.71 6.41 19.80
C GLU A 76 -13.22 6.16 19.57
N SER A 77 -13.58 5.58 18.43
CA SER A 77 -14.94 5.14 18.10
C SER A 77 -15.27 3.71 18.57
N GLY A 78 -14.36 3.11 19.34
CA GLY A 78 -14.51 1.79 19.94
C GLY A 78 -13.98 0.62 19.11
N TYR A 79 -13.53 0.80 17.87
CA TYR A 79 -12.97 -0.30 17.08
C TYR A 79 -11.61 -0.76 17.67
N PRO A 80 -11.27 -2.06 17.75
CA PRO A 80 -10.08 -2.46 18.49
C PRO A 80 -8.77 -1.94 17.89
N ALA A 81 -7.90 -1.36 18.72
CA ALA A 81 -6.51 -1.09 18.37
C ALA A 81 -5.64 -2.36 18.42
N LYS A 82 -5.99 -3.31 17.56
CA LYS A 82 -5.29 -4.60 17.44
C LYS A 82 -4.86 -4.80 16.01
N VAL A 83 -3.56 -4.94 15.75
CA VAL A 83 -3.05 -5.34 14.43
C VAL A 83 -2.86 -6.86 14.45
N ALA A 84 -3.72 -7.59 13.75
CA ALA A 84 -3.65 -9.04 13.69
C ALA A 84 -2.46 -9.50 12.82
N ALA A 85 -2.21 -8.80 11.72
CA ALA A 85 -1.07 -9.08 10.85
C ALA A 85 -0.46 -7.77 10.31
N PHE A 86 0.86 -7.71 10.30
CA PHE A 86 1.62 -6.71 9.56
C PHE A 86 2.43 -7.41 8.47
N VAL A 87 2.46 -6.86 7.26
CA VAL A 87 3.26 -7.36 6.13
C VAL A 87 4.13 -6.25 5.59
N LEU A 88 5.44 -6.47 5.48
CA LEU A 88 6.33 -5.62 4.67
C LEU A 88 6.56 -6.29 3.32
N THR A 89 6.13 -5.65 2.24
CA THR A 89 6.21 -6.19 0.89
C THR A 89 7.66 -6.25 0.41
N HIS A 90 8.44 -5.19 0.63
CA HIS A 90 9.87 -5.13 0.31
C HIS A 90 10.54 -3.89 0.97
N PRO A 91 11.88 -3.85 1.11
CA PRO A 91 12.56 -2.84 1.93
C PRO A 91 12.97 -1.57 1.15
N HIS A 92 12.03 -0.90 0.48
CA HIS A 92 12.27 0.44 -0.08
C HIS A 92 11.84 1.54 0.89
N ASP A 93 12.47 2.72 0.77
CA ASP A 93 12.28 3.83 1.74
C ASP A 93 10.83 4.32 1.82
N ASP A 94 10.06 4.11 0.77
CA ASP A 94 8.69 4.55 0.60
C ASP A 94 7.66 3.47 1.03
N HIS A 95 8.12 2.25 1.36
CA HIS A 95 7.28 1.19 1.95
C HIS A 95 7.50 1.03 3.46
N VAL A 96 8.50 1.72 4.03
CA VAL A 96 8.94 1.50 5.41
C VAL A 96 8.61 2.66 6.36
N GLY A 97 7.97 3.71 5.85
CA GLY A 97 7.61 4.89 6.64
C GLY A 97 6.69 4.53 7.80
N GLY A 98 6.98 4.99 9.01
CA GLY A 98 6.04 4.85 10.13
C GLY A 98 5.94 3.44 10.72
N ILE A 99 6.61 2.43 10.14
CA ILE A 99 6.70 1.08 10.71
C ILE A 99 7.21 1.10 12.16
N PRO A 100 8.29 1.82 12.52
CA PRO A 100 8.76 1.86 13.90
C PRO A 100 7.69 2.36 14.89
N GLN A 101 6.93 3.38 14.50
CA GLN A 101 5.87 3.96 15.33
C GLN A 101 4.72 2.97 15.52
N LEU A 102 4.30 2.28 14.46
CA LEU A 102 3.25 1.28 14.52
C LEU A 102 3.65 0.11 15.42
N LEU A 103 4.83 -0.50 15.20
CA LEU A 103 5.29 -1.66 15.97
C LEU A 103 5.50 -1.33 17.46
N GLU A 104 5.90 -0.11 17.77
CA GLU A 104 6.10 0.35 19.15
C GLU A 104 4.76 0.60 19.85
N ALA A 105 3.82 1.30 19.19
CA ALA A 105 2.57 1.71 19.79
C ALA A 105 1.49 0.62 19.80
N VAL A 106 1.38 -0.15 18.70
CA VAL A 106 0.37 -1.19 18.50
C VAL A 106 1.05 -2.43 17.92
N PRO A 107 1.81 -3.19 18.73
CA PRO A 107 2.59 -4.33 18.25
C PRO A 107 1.68 -5.38 17.59
N PRO A 108 1.94 -5.76 16.33
CA PRO A 108 1.15 -6.76 15.63
C PRO A 108 1.22 -8.14 16.30
N GLU A 109 0.17 -8.95 16.12
CA GLU A 109 0.17 -10.35 16.58
C GLU A 109 1.09 -11.22 15.71
N ALA A 110 1.14 -10.95 14.40
CA ALA A 110 2.04 -11.57 13.46
C ALA A 110 2.68 -10.53 12.54
N VAL A 111 3.94 -10.75 12.19
CA VAL A 111 4.71 -9.90 11.28
C VAL A 111 5.26 -10.79 10.17
N TRP A 112 5.02 -10.40 8.93
CA TRP A 112 5.40 -11.17 7.74
C TRP A 112 6.30 -10.33 6.85
N VAL A 113 7.35 -10.97 6.34
CA VAL A 113 8.31 -10.37 5.42
C VAL A 113 8.68 -11.39 4.36
N THR A 114 9.12 -10.94 3.18
CA THR A 114 9.65 -11.85 2.16
C THR A 114 10.79 -12.70 2.73
N ALA A 115 10.83 -13.99 2.42
CA ALA A 115 11.91 -14.87 2.87
C ALA A 115 12.04 -16.09 1.95
N ALA A 116 13.26 -16.58 1.77
CA ALA A 116 13.58 -17.75 0.96
C ALA A 116 12.80 -19.02 1.35
N GLN A 117 12.74 -19.29 2.66
CA GLN A 117 12.19 -20.52 3.25
C GLN A 117 11.68 -20.23 4.68
N PRO A 118 10.77 -21.05 5.24
CA PRO A 118 10.36 -20.99 6.65
C PRO A 118 11.54 -21.11 7.64
N GLU A 119 12.54 -21.93 7.32
CA GLU A 119 13.76 -22.15 8.12
C GLU A 119 15.02 -21.48 7.51
N GLY A 120 14.85 -20.52 6.59
CA GLY A 120 15.95 -19.87 5.86
C GLY A 120 16.29 -18.45 6.32
N PRO A 121 17.26 -17.79 5.66
CA PRO A 121 17.50 -16.38 5.90
C PRO A 121 16.27 -15.56 5.54
N HIS A 122 15.56 -15.07 6.57
CA HIS A 122 14.47 -14.13 6.39
C HIS A 122 14.99 -12.82 5.79
N LEU A 123 14.10 -11.99 5.20
CA LEU A 123 14.43 -10.60 4.91
C LEU A 123 15.11 -9.93 6.12
N LEU A 124 14.73 -10.26 7.35
CA LEU A 124 15.42 -9.73 8.53
C LEU A 124 16.89 -10.16 8.65
N GLN A 125 17.28 -11.38 8.26
CA GLN A 125 18.69 -11.80 8.27
C GLN A 125 19.47 -11.12 7.13
N VAL A 126 18.91 -11.09 5.93
CA VAL A 126 19.41 -10.30 4.79
C VAL A 126 19.60 -8.84 5.19
N CYS A 127 18.62 -8.30 5.90
CA CYS A 127 18.60 -6.94 6.40
C CYS A 127 19.55 -6.72 7.57
N ARG A 128 19.76 -7.69 8.47
CA ARG A 128 20.79 -7.62 9.52
C ARG A 128 22.17 -7.53 8.88
N SER A 129 22.45 -8.36 7.88
CA SER A 129 23.68 -8.29 7.07
C SER A 129 23.82 -6.95 6.34
N MET A 130 22.73 -6.47 5.73
CA MET A 130 22.69 -5.16 5.09
C MET A 130 23.02 -4.05 6.11
N ILE A 131 22.34 -4.01 7.27
CA ILE A 131 22.57 -3.02 8.34
C ILE A 131 24.01 -3.05 8.83
N ALA A 132 24.58 -4.22 9.03
CA ALA A 132 25.97 -4.36 9.45
C ALA A 132 26.92 -3.72 8.42
N ARG A 133 26.69 -3.99 7.12
CA ARG A 133 27.45 -3.40 6.01
C ARG A 133 27.26 -1.89 5.90
N LEU A 134 26.04 -1.38 6.12
CA LEU A 134 25.73 0.04 6.08
C LEU A 134 26.57 0.85 7.08
N ARG A 135 26.90 0.28 8.26
CA ARG A 135 27.76 0.96 9.25
C ARG A 135 29.15 1.30 8.70
N GLY A 136 29.63 0.55 7.70
CA GLY A 136 30.91 0.80 7.03
C GLY A 136 30.85 1.74 5.82
N LEU A 137 29.65 2.17 5.38
CA LEU A 137 29.51 3.08 4.23
C LEU A 137 29.67 4.56 4.63
N PRO A 138 29.98 5.46 3.68
CA PRO A 138 29.97 6.90 3.92
C PRO A 138 28.62 7.40 4.46
N THR A 139 28.63 8.42 5.33
CA THR A 139 27.44 8.98 5.99
C THR A 139 26.32 9.35 5.01
N SER A 140 26.65 9.86 3.82
CA SER A 140 25.67 10.19 2.78
C SER A 140 24.89 8.96 2.30
N LYS A 141 25.57 7.82 2.09
CA LYS A 141 24.92 6.55 1.79
C LYS A 141 24.14 6.05 3.00
N GLN A 142 24.67 6.14 4.22
CA GLN A 142 23.92 5.73 5.41
C GLN A 142 22.60 6.49 5.57
N ASN A 143 22.60 7.78 5.27
CA ASN A 143 21.40 8.63 5.35
C ASN A 143 20.32 8.20 4.36
N SER A 144 20.68 7.72 3.17
CA SER A 144 19.72 7.17 2.20
C SER A 144 19.18 5.78 2.56
N PHE A 145 19.60 5.19 3.70
CA PHE A 145 19.02 3.95 4.25
C PHE A 145 18.38 4.18 5.63
N ARG A 146 18.26 5.44 6.08
CA ARG A 146 17.85 5.71 7.46
C ARG A 146 16.47 5.13 7.77
N GLY A 147 15.51 5.29 6.85
CA GLY A 147 14.14 4.77 6.99
C GLY A 147 14.12 3.25 7.04
N VAL A 148 14.69 2.61 6.01
CA VAL A 148 14.81 1.14 5.94
C VAL A 148 15.50 0.56 7.18
N ARG A 149 16.64 1.11 7.60
CA ARG A 149 17.34 0.66 8.81
C ARG A 149 16.48 0.77 10.07
N ALA A 150 15.73 1.87 10.21
CA ALA A 150 14.86 2.08 11.37
C ALA A 150 13.73 1.05 11.42
N ALA A 151 13.07 0.80 10.29
CA ALA A 151 12.00 -0.20 10.20
C ALA A 151 12.51 -1.62 10.49
N LEU A 152 13.62 -2.02 9.89
CA LEU A 152 14.23 -3.34 10.12
C LEU A 152 14.70 -3.52 11.56
N SER A 153 15.22 -2.46 12.18
CA SER A 153 15.56 -2.48 13.60
C SER A 153 14.31 -2.63 14.48
N ALA A 154 13.20 -2.01 14.10
CA ALA A 154 11.93 -2.15 14.83
C ALA A 154 11.34 -3.56 14.69
N LEU A 155 11.44 -4.18 13.52
CA LEU A 155 11.05 -5.59 13.31
C LEU A 155 11.89 -6.55 14.17
N ALA A 156 13.21 -6.35 14.22
CA ALA A 156 14.08 -7.14 15.09
C ALA A 156 13.73 -6.99 16.57
N LYS A 157 13.45 -5.76 17.03
CA LYS A 157 13.01 -5.49 18.40
C LYS A 157 11.64 -6.13 18.70
N TRP A 158 10.73 -6.15 17.73
CA TRP A 158 9.44 -6.81 17.88
C TRP A 158 9.60 -8.32 18.06
N GLU A 159 10.45 -8.97 17.26
CA GLU A 159 10.76 -10.41 17.37
C GLU A 159 11.36 -10.73 18.75
N GLU A 160 12.36 -9.95 19.18
CA GLU A 160 13.00 -10.10 20.50
C GLU A 160 12.01 -9.91 21.66
N LYS A 161 11.21 -8.84 21.61
CA LYS A 161 10.26 -8.48 22.68
C LYS A 161 9.11 -9.49 22.80
N THR A 162 8.64 -10.04 21.68
CA THR A 162 7.46 -10.94 21.67
C THR A 162 7.84 -12.42 21.75
N GLY A 163 9.09 -12.78 21.44
CA GLY A 163 9.53 -14.16 21.29
C GLY A 163 8.90 -14.88 20.10
N ARG A 164 8.25 -14.14 19.18
CA ARG A 164 7.58 -14.68 17.99
C ARG A 164 8.49 -14.50 16.79
N ALA A 165 8.69 -15.58 16.03
CA ALA A 165 9.40 -15.53 14.77
C ALA A 165 8.60 -14.72 13.74
N LEU A 166 9.32 -14.06 12.83
CA LEU A 166 8.72 -13.47 11.63
C LEU A 166 8.17 -14.57 10.70
N GLY A 167 6.99 -14.34 10.16
CA GLY A 167 6.42 -15.18 9.10
C GLY A 167 7.11 -14.94 7.75
N CYS A 168 7.15 -15.98 6.92
CA CYS A 168 7.71 -15.93 5.57
C CYS A 168 6.60 -15.68 4.55
N ALA A 169 6.57 -14.48 3.97
CA ALA A 169 5.63 -14.15 2.90
C ALA A 169 6.19 -14.61 1.55
N VAL A 170 5.82 -15.83 1.14
CA VAL A 170 6.08 -16.39 -0.19
C VAL A 170 4.83 -17.07 -0.73
N GLU A 171 4.79 -17.25 -2.05
CA GLU A 171 3.68 -17.89 -2.74
C GLU A 171 3.23 -19.19 -2.06
N GLY A 172 1.91 -19.34 -1.91
CA GLY A 172 1.27 -20.51 -1.32
C GLY A 172 1.13 -20.43 0.19
N GLN A 173 1.75 -19.44 0.85
CA GLN A 173 1.52 -19.19 2.27
C GLN A 173 0.15 -18.51 2.49
N ARG A 174 -0.51 -18.91 3.56
CA ARG A 174 -1.75 -18.29 4.05
C ARG A 174 -1.52 -17.69 5.42
N ILE A 175 -1.84 -16.42 5.56
CA ILE A 175 -1.77 -15.70 6.83
C ILE A 175 -3.13 -15.85 7.52
N GLU A 176 -3.20 -16.77 8.49
CA GLU A 176 -4.43 -17.02 9.24
C GLU A 176 -4.70 -15.89 10.24
N ILE A 177 -5.91 -15.33 10.17
CA ILE A 177 -6.38 -14.32 11.11
C ILE A 177 -7.55 -14.90 11.91
N ARG A 178 -7.39 -14.97 13.23
CA ARG A 178 -8.39 -15.60 14.10
C ARG A 178 -9.63 -14.70 14.24
N GLY A 179 -10.80 -15.33 14.21
CA GLY A 179 -12.07 -14.66 14.50
C GLY A 179 -12.56 -13.74 13.37
N THR A 180 -12.17 -14.02 12.12
CA THR A 180 -12.68 -13.31 10.94
C THR A 180 -12.87 -14.30 9.79
N PRO A 181 -13.86 -14.08 8.90
CA PRO A 181 -13.99 -14.79 7.63
C PRO A 181 -12.96 -14.36 6.58
N VAL A 182 -12.10 -13.39 6.88
CA VAL A 182 -11.10 -12.88 5.93
C VAL A 182 -9.90 -13.82 5.86
N SER A 183 -9.50 -14.21 4.65
CA SER A 183 -8.20 -14.88 4.42
C SER A 183 -7.24 -13.97 3.67
N LEU A 184 -5.96 -14.16 3.93
CA LEU A 184 -4.87 -13.43 3.29
C LEU A 184 -3.90 -14.45 2.70
N ASP A 185 -3.92 -14.60 1.38
CA ASP A 185 -3.09 -15.54 0.63
C ASP A 185 -1.92 -14.80 -0.03
N VAL A 186 -0.72 -15.34 0.10
CA VAL A 186 0.49 -14.79 -0.54
C VAL A 186 0.63 -15.41 -1.93
N ARG A 187 0.73 -14.56 -2.96
CA ARG A 187 0.78 -14.95 -4.37
C ARG A 187 2.14 -14.70 -5.03
N ALA A 188 2.99 -13.91 -4.39
CA ALA A 188 4.38 -13.69 -4.78
C ALA A 188 5.20 -13.29 -3.55
N PRO A 189 6.53 -13.42 -3.59
CA PRO A 189 7.30 -14.09 -4.64
C PRO A 189 7.23 -15.61 -4.54
N LYS A 190 7.49 -16.30 -5.65
CA LYS A 190 7.63 -17.77 -5.68
C LYS A 190 8.86 -18.21 -4.88
N PRO A 191 8.74 -19.18 -3.96
CA PRO A 191 9.92 -19.70 -3.26
C PRO A 191 10.83 -20.48 -4.21
N GLY A 192 12.15 -20.41 -3.99
CA GLY A 192 13.13 -21.14 -4.79
C GLY A 192 14.42 -20.35 -5.02
N SER A 193 15.30 -20.91 -5.86
CA SER A 193 16.65 -20.39 -6.09
C SER A 193 16.69 -18.96 -6.64
N ASP A 194 15.68 -18.54 -7.39
CA ASP A 194 15.61 -17.19 -7.93
C ASP A 194 15.36 -16.15 -6.83
N LEU A 195 14.46 -16.46 -5.90
CA LEU A 195 14.23 -15.62 -4.72
C LEU A 195 15.47 -15.59 -3.82
N ASP A 196 16.13 -16.73 -3.63
CA ASP A 196 17.37 -16.81 -2.86
C ASP A 196 18.46 -15.89 -3.45
N ALA A 197 18.60 -15.90 -4.78
CA ALA A 197 19.53 -15.03 -5.48
C ALA A 197 19.18 -13.55 -5.33
N ILE A 198 17.89 -13.17 -5.45
CA ILE A 198 17.42 -11.80 -5.21
C ILE A 198 17.77 -11.37 -3.79
N LEU A 199 17.48 -12.20 -2.79
CA LEU A 199 17.73 -11.91 -1.39
C LEU A 199 19.23 -11.80 -1.07
N ALA A 200 20.06 -12.65 -1.67
CA ALA A 200 21.51 -12.57 -1.56
C ALA A 200 22.04 -11.25 -2.13
N GLU A 201 21.59 -10.85 -3.32
CA GLU A 201 22.00 -9.59 -3.94
C GLU A 201 21.51 -8.36 -3.16
N LEU A 202 20.32 -8.44 -2.55
CA LEU A 202 19.84 -7.40 -1.62
C LEU A 202 20.74 -7.30 -0.38
N ALA A 203 21.20 -8.43 0.17
CA ALA A 203 22.18 -8.45 1.27
C ALA A 203 23.49 -7.75 0.86
N ASP A 204 23.88 -7.89 -0.42
CA ASP A 204 25.04 -7.24 -1.02
C ASP A 204 24.84 -5.77 -1.37
N GLY A 205 23.61 -5.26 -1.24
CA GLY A 205 23.24 -3.86 -1.42
C GLY A 205 22.68 -3.52 -2.81
N HIS A 206 22.34 -4.51 -3.63
CA HIS A 206 21.71 -4.33 -4.96
C HIS A 206 20.22 -3.97 -4.84
N ARG A 207 19.93 -2.78 -4.31
CA ARG A 207 18.56 -2.33 -4.01
C ARG A 207 17.57 -2.34 -5.17
N HIS A 208 18.06 -2.23 -6.40
CA HIS A 208 17.21 -2.16 -7.59
C HIS A 208 16.41 -3.46 -7.80
N ARG A 209 16.81 -4.56 -7.15
CA ARG A 209 16.12 -5.84 -7.19
C ARG A 209 15.04 -6.00 -6.11
N ALA A 210 14.87 -5.05 -5.19
CA ALA A 210 13.94 -5.23 -4.07
C ALA A 210 12.50 -5.44 -4.55
N ASN A 211 12.13 -4.77 -5.66
CA ASN A 211 10.84 -4.89 -6.29
C ASN A 211 10.56 -6.32 -6.76
N GLU A 212 11.58 -7.07 -7.19
CA GLU A 212 11.48 -8.48 -7.62
C GLU A 212 11.14 -9.43 -6.44
N ALA A 213 11.37 -8.98 -5.21
CA ALA A 213 11.04 -9.67 -3.97
C ALA A 213 9.72 -9.16 -3.34
N SER A 214 8.96 -8.31 -4.04
CA SER A 214 7.71 -7.76 -3.52
C SER A 214 6.70 -8.86 -3.22
N VAL A 215 6.11 -8.79 -2.04
CA VAL A 215 4.96 -9.62 -1.69
C VAL A 215 3.72 -9.16 -2.47
N VAL A 216 3.05 -10.09 -3.16
CA VAL A 216 1.69 -9.89 -3.68
C VAL A 216 0.72 -10.58 -2.74
N LEU A 217 -0.26 -9.82 -2.25
CA LEU A 217 -1.29 -10.31 -1.35
C LEU A 217 -2.64 -10.36 -2.05
N GLU A 218 -3.34 -11.47 -1.85
CA GLU A 218 -4.75 -11.63 -2.15
C GLU A 218 -5.54 -11.64 -0.84
N VAL A 219 -6.44 -10.68 -0.68
CA VAL A 219 -7.37 -10.63 0.45
C VAL A 219 -8.73 -11.14 -0.01
N LEU A 220 -9.28 -12.14 0.70
CA LEU A 220 -10.59 -12.71 0.41
C LEU A 220 -11.57 -12.44 1.54
N PHE A 221 -12.76 -11.98 1.18
CA PHE A 221 -13.89 -11.80 2.10
C PHE A 221 -15.19 -12.19 1.38
N GLY A 222 -15.58 -13.47 1.53
CA GLY A 222 -16.63 -14.05 0.70
C GLY A 222 -16.21 -14.05 -0.78
N GLU A 223 -16.99 -13.36 -1.61
CA GLU A 223 -16.76 -13.11 -3.03
C GLU A 223 -15.93 -11.84 -3.30
N SER A 224 -15.65 -11.02 -2.28
CA SER A 224 -14.74 -9.88 -2.42
C SER A 224 -13.30 -10.37 -2.52
N ARG A 225 -12.63 -10.06 -3.64
CA ARG A 225 -11.22 -10.32 -3.88
C ARG A 225 -10.46 -9.01 -4.06
N LEU A 226 -9.45 -8.79 -3.24
CA LEU A 226 -8.62 -7.58 -3.28
C LEU A 226 -7.19 -8.00 -3.59
N VAL A 227 -6.53 -7.26 -4.48
CA VAL A 227 -5.16 -7.55 -4.91
C VAL A 227 -4.25 -6.39 -4.53
N LEU A 228 -3.26 -6.66 -3.69
CA LEU A 228 -2.25 -5.69 -3.24
C LEU A 228 -0.90 -6.09 -3.84
N GLY A 229 -0.49 -5.37 -4.87
CA GLY A 229 0.62 -5.78 -5.73
C GLY A 229 2.03 -5.45 -5.25
N GLY A 230 2.19 -4.69 -4.16
CA GLY A 230 3.47 -4.07 -3.80
C GLY A 230 4.06 -3.33 -5.00
N ASP A 231 5.33 -3.62 -5.29
CA ASP A 231 6.06 -3.06 -6.44
C ASP A 231 6.51 -4.11 -7.45
N LEU A 232 5.85 -5.27 -7.45
CA LEU A 232 6.25 -6.39 -8.29
C LEU A 232 6.26 -5.99 -9.78
N PRO A 233 7.39 -6.14 -10.50
CA PRO A 233 7.44 -5.86 -11.93
C PRO A 233 6.81 -7.00 -12.74
N ARG A 234 6.50 -6.73 -14.00
CA ARG A 234 5.75 -7.66 -14.86
C ARG A 234 6.53 -8.93 -15.16
N SER A 235 7.62 -8.80 -15.90
CA SER A 235 8.25 -10.00 -16.46
C SER A 235 9.67 -9.88 -16.94
N LYS A 236 10.28 -8.70 -16.84
CA LYS A 236 11.66 -8.54 -17.27
C LYS A 236 12.50 -7.86 -16.21
N THR A 237 13.65 -8.45 -15.96
CA THR A 237 14.79 -7.79 -15.35
C THR A 237 15.30 -6.67 -16.27
N PRO A 238 16.16 -5.74 -15.79
CA PRO A 238 16.71 -4.66 -16.61
C PRO A 238 17.44 -5.13 -17.88
N ASP A 239 17.99 -6.35 -17.91
CA ASP A 239 18.66 -7.00 -19.04
C ASP A 239 17.71 -7.81 -19.96
N GLY A 240 16.42 -7.86 -19.64
CA GLY A 240 15.38 -8.42 -20.49
C GLY A 240 15.07 -9.91 -20.29
N ALA A 241 15.70 -10.57 -19.30
CA ALA A 241 15.42 -11.94 -18.92
C ALA A 241 14.05 -12.06 -18.23
N SER A 242 13.38 -13.21 -18.38
CA SER A 242 12.10 -13.47 -17.70
C SER A 242 12.29 -13.38 -16.20
N LEU A 243 11.45 -12.62 -15.50
CA LEU A 243 11.48 -12.54 -14.05
C LEU A 243 10.61 -13.66 -13.44
N PRO A 244 11.19 -14.71 -12.82
CA PRO A 244 10.43 -15.86 -12.33
C PRO A 244 9.44 -15.50 -11.22
N THR A 245 9.69 -14.41 -10.50
CA THR A 245 8.81 -13.90 -9.43
C THR A 245 7.80 -12.85 -9.90
N GLY A 246 7.85 -12.41 -11.17
CA GLY A 246 7.05 -11.29 -11.68
C GLY A 246 5.58 -11.61 -11.97
N TRP A 247 4.80 -10.58 -12.33
CA TRP A 247 3.37 -10.74 -12.64
C TRP A 247 3.03 -11.73 -13.74
N ASP A 248 3.88 -11.93 -14.76
CA ASP A 248 3.59 -12.94 -15.79
C ASP A 248 3.52 -14.34 -15.14
N THR A 249 4.39 -14.65 -14.17
CA THR A 249 4.29 -15.89 -13.37
C THR A 249 3.06 -15.88 -12.48
N VAL A 250 2.85 -14.80 -11.71
CA VAL A 250 1.70 -14.69 -10.78
C VAL A 250 0.38 -14.90 -11.52
N MET A 251 0.20 -14.31 -12.69
CA MET A 251 -1.04 -14.42 -13.46
C MET A 251 -1.16 -15.75 -14.23
N THR A 252 -0.04 -16.43 -14.49
CA THR A 252 -0.05 -17.81 -15.00
C THR A 252 -0.54 -18.77 -13.92
N ASP A 253 -0.03 -18.64 -12.70
CA ASP A 253 -0.34 -19.54 -11.58
C ASP A 253 -1.68 -19.17 -10.90
N HIS A 254 -2.08 -17.89 -10.93
CA HIS A 254 -3.28 -17.35 -10.26
C HIS A 254 -4.13 -16.46 -11.20
N PRO A 255 -4.65 -16.98 -12.32
CA PRO A 255 -5.41 -16.18 -13.29
C PRO A 255 -6.70 -15.59 -12.70
N HIS A 256 -7.25 -16.18 -11.63
CA HIS A 256 -8.44 -15.72 -10.92
C HIS A 256 -8.26 -14.35 -10.25
N LEU A 257 -7.02 -13.86 -10.10
CA LEU A 257 -6.76 -12.49 -9.60
C LEU A 257 -7.35 -11.41 -10.51
N ALA A 258 -7.65 -11.73 -11.76
CA ALA A 258 -8.36 -10.82 -12.68
C ALA A 258 -9.80 -10.51 -12.24
N GLU A 259 -10.38 -11.31 -11.34
CA GLU A 259 -11.76 -11.14 -10.83
C GLU A 259 -11.84 -10.20 -9.60
N HIS A 260 -10.79 -9.42 -9.33
CA HIS A 260 -10.75 -8.55 -8.16
C HIS A 260 -11.80 -7.44 -8.20
N VAL A 261 -12.28 -7.07 -7.01
CA VAL A 261 -13.12 -5.88 -6.78
C VAL A 261 -12.28 -4.66 -6.39
N LEU A 262 -11.04 -4.88 -5.93
CA LEU A 262 -10.05 -3.83 -5.65
C LEU A 262 -8.67 -4.24 -6.14
N LEU A 263 -7.99 -3.35 -6.84
CA LEU A 263 -6.57 -3.47 -7.18
C LEU A 263 -5.82 -2.23 -6.72
N LYS A 264 -4.85 -2.40 -5.82
CA LYS A 264 -3.77 -1.44 -5.67
C LYS A 264 -2.77 -1.67 -6.80
N LEU A 265 -2.69 -0.71 -7.72
CA LEU A 265 -1.80 -0.80 -8.87
C LEU A 265 -0.35 -0.84 -8.37
N ALA A 266 0.38 -1.85 -8.82
CA ALA A 266 1.74 -2.10 -8.37
C ALA A 266 2.71 -0.98 -8.79
N HIS A 267 3.76 -0.76 -8.01
CA HIS A 267 4.88 0.13 -8.34
C HIS A 267 4.41 1.53 -8.76
N HIS A 268 3.50 2.09 -7.97
CA HIS A 268 2.90 3.41 -8.20
C HIS A 268 2.29 3.56 -9.60
N ALA A 269 1.70 2.47 -10.10
CA ALA A 269 1.17 2.29 -11.44
C ALA A 269 2.20 2.50 -12.59
N SER A 270 3.46 2.18 -12.35
CA SER A 270 4.46 2.05 -13.42
C SER A 270 4.03 1.01 -14.45
N ARG A 271 4.11 1.36 -15.74
CA ARG A 271 3.82 0.43 -16.86
C ARG A 271 4.61 -0.87 -16.78
N ALA A 272 5.82 -0.82 -16.21
CA ALA A 272 6.66 -2.01 -16.04
C ALA A 272 6.07 -3.04 -15.05
N ALA A 273 5.07 -2.67 -14.25
CA ALA A 273 4.40 -3.52 -13.28
C ALA A 273 2.96 -3.89 -13.71
N TRP A 274 2.57 -3.57 -14.95
CA TRP A 274 1.23 -3.86 -15.46
C TRP A 274 1.15 -5.25 -16.08
N HIS A 275 0.05 -5.95 -15.83
CA HIS A 275 -0.25 -7.21 -16.51
C HIS A 275 -1.62 -7.12 -17.20
N ASP A 276 -1.67 -7.40 -18.50
CA ASP A 276 -2.88 -7.17 -19.31
C ASP A 276 -4.08 -8.00 -18.84
N VAL A 277 -3.87 -9.25 -18.41
CA VAL A 277 -4.95 -10.09 -17.86
C VAL A 277 -5.51 -9.53 -16.55
N LEU A 278 -4.63 -9.05 -15.67
CA LEU A 278 -5.05 -8.43 -14.41
C LEU A 278 -5.83 -7.14 -14.70
N MET A 279 -5.45 -6.42 -15.75
CA MET A 279 -6.01 -5.13 -16.12
C MET A 279 -7.09 -5.19 -17.20
N ALA A 280 -7.57 -6.39 -17.56
CA ALA A 280 -8.58 -6.63 -18.61
C ALA A 280 -9.93 -6.00 -18.25
N ALA A 281 -10.96 -6.11 -19.07
CA ALA A 281 -12.27 -5.51 -18.79
C ALA A 281 -12.82 -5.91 -17.40
N PRO A 282 -13.51 -4.99 -16.69
CA PRO A 282 -13.95 -5.22 -15.32
C PRO A 282 -14.91 -6.43 -15.22
N PRO A 283 -14.90 -7.15 -14.08
CA PRO A 283 -15.95 -8.10 -13.77
C PRO A 283 -17.31 -7.40 -13.70
N SER A 284 -18.39 -8.18 -13.79
CA SER A 284 -19.78 -7.68 -13.80
C SER A 284 -20.18 -6.84 -12.57
N LYS A 285 -19.41 -6.91 -11.48
CA LYS A 285 -19.70 -6.27 -10.18
C LYS A 285 -19.04 -4.90 -9.97
N GLY A 286 -18.39 -4.35 -11.01
CA GLY A 286 -17.57 -3.15 -10.85
C GLY A 286 -16.26 -3.45 -10.12
N ARG A 287 -15.27 -2.57 -10.27
CA ARG A 287 -13.95 -2.69 -9.63
C ARG A 287 -13.41 -1.32 -9.29
N GLU A 288 -12.59 -1.26 -8.25
CA GLU A 288 -11.87 -0.05 -7.87
C GLU A 288 -10.38 -0.24 -8.14
N TRP A 289 -9.78 0.74 -8.80
CA TRP A 289 -8.32 0.82 -8.95
C TRP A 289 -7.80 1.97 -8.11
N THR A 290 -6.83 1.67 -7.25
CA THR A 290 -6.16 2.68 -6.42
C THR A 290 -4.69 2.81 -6.82
N VAL A 291 -4.22 4.06 -6.89
CA VAL A 291 -2.84 4.44 -7.17
C VAL A 291 -2.29 5.23 -6.00
N THR A 292 -1.10 4.85 -5.56
CA THR A 292 -0.24 5.57 -4.60
C THR A 292 0.92 6.21 -5.36
N PRO A 293 0.84 7.46 -5.84
CA PRO A 293 1.90 8.03 -6.68
C PRO A 293 3.25 8.15 -5.97
N PHE A 294 4.34 8.11 -6.75
CA PHE A 294 5.71 8.30 -6.28
C PHE A 294 6.38 9.42 -7.06
N SER A 295 6.31 10.61 -6.49
CA SER A 295 6.74 11.85 -7.14
C SER A 295 8.24 11.88 -7.42
N SER A 296 9.05 11.25 -6.56
CA SER A 296 10.50 11.17 -6.75
C SER A 296 10.91 10.45 -8.04
N SER A 297 10.06 9.54 -8.56
CA SER A 297 10.27 8.86 -9.84
C SER A 297 9.29 9.31 -10.94
N LYS A 298 8.48 10.35 -10.68
CA LYS A 298 7.43 10.84 -11.59
C LYS A 298 6.46 9.72 -12.00
N LEU A 299 6.06 8.89 -11.04
CA LEU A 299 5.10 7.81 -11.24
C LEU A 299 3.75 8.14 -10.60
N PRO A 300 2.63 7.80 -11.25
CA PRO A 300 2.56 7.37 -12.64
C PRO A 300 2.93 8.52 -13.59
N ARG A 301 3.33 8.16 -14.81
CA ARG A 301 3.56 9.13 -15.89
C ARG A 301 2.24 9.52 -16.55
N ASP A 302 2.26 10.64 -17.26
CA ASP A 302 1.08 11.22 -17.91
C ASP A 302 0.42 10.28 -18.94
N ASP A 303 1.24 9.67 -19.80
CA ASP A 303 0.81 8.67 -20.77
C ASP A 303 0.23 7.41 -20.10
N GLN A 304 0.81 7.02 -18.96
CA GLN A 304 0.33 5.88 -18.17
C GLN A 304 -1.07 6.13 -17.61
N MET A 305 -1.37 7.33 -17.11
CA MET A 305 -2.72 7.62 -16.61
C MET A 305 -3.77 7.64 -17.72
N THR A 306 -3.41 8.15 -18.89
CA THR A 306 -4.30 8.12 -20.07
C THR A 306 -4.63 6.67 -20.45
N ASP A 307 -3.62 5.80 -20.49
CA ASP A 307 -3.82 4.38 -20.77
C ASP A 307 -4.65 3.68 -19.68
N LEU A 308 -4.42 4.00 -18.39
CA LEU A 308 -5.18 3.42 -17.29
C LEU A 308 -6.66 3.81 -17.34
N THR A 309 -6.94 5.10 -17.53
CA THR A 309 -8.32 5.62 -17.58
C THR A 309 -9.10 5.05 -18.76
N SER A 310 -8.43 4.74 -19.87
CA SER A 310 -9.04 4.03 -21.01
C SER A 310 -9.47 2.58 -20.69
N ARG A 311 -8.88 1.96 -19.66
CA ARG A 311 -9.17 0.57 -19.23
C ARG A 311 -10.12 0.50 -18.04
N GLN A 312 -10.04 1.48 -17.16
CA GLN A 312 -10.87 1.58 -15.96
C GLN A 312 -11.09 3.04 -15.61
N SER A 313 -12.35 3.40 -15.40
CA SER A 313 -12.75 4.70 -14.91
C SER A 313 -13.94 4.50 -13.95
N PRO A 314 -13.91 5.08 -12.74
CA PRO A 314 -12.88 5.98 -12.21
C PRO A 314 -11.61 5.26 -11.70
N ILE A 315 -10.52 6.03 -11.56
CA ILE A 315 -9.29 5.65 -10.84
C ILE A 315 -9.14 6.52 -9.59
N ARG A 316 -8.84 5.88 -8.46
CA ARG A 316 -8.63 6.48 -7.16
C ARG A 316 -7.17 6.80 -6.95
N VAL A 317 -6.80 8.06 -6.85
CA VAL A 317 -5.41 8.46 -6.62
C VAL A 317 -5.28 9.10 -5.24
N THR A 318 -4.38 8.56 -4.41
CA THR A 318 -4.25 8.97 -3.00
C THR A 318 -3.72 10.39 -2.86
N HIS A 319 -2.80 10.81 -3.73
CA HIS A 319 -2.28 12.16 -3.73
C HIS A 319 -1.68 12.49 -5.11
N PRO A 320 -2.19 13.49 -5.84
CA PRO A 320 -1.75 13.78 -7.20
C PRO A 320 -0.27 14.16 -7.19
N PRO A 321 0.57 13.57 -8.07
CA PRO A 321 1.94 14.02 -8.22
C PRO A 321 1.97 15.43 -8.81
N PRO A 322 2.93 16.27 -8.42
CA PRO A 322 2.99 17.67 -8.84
C PRO A 322 3.11 17.86 -10.36
N ALA A 323 3.72 16.90 -11.06
CA ALA A 323 3.85 16.92 -12.51
C ALA A 323 2.48 16.97 -13.23
N TRP A 324 1.42 16.46 -12.61
CA TRP A 324 0.08 16.43 -13.21
C TRP A 324 -0.68 17.75 -13.08
N ALA A 325 -0.08 18.80 -12.51
CA ALA A 325 -0.68 20.14 -12.49
C ALA A 325 -1.00 20.68 -13.90
N LYS A 326 -0.42 20.10 -14.95
CA LYS A 326 -0.65 20.44 -16.37
C LYS A 326 -1.79 19.63 -17.03
N PHE A 327 -2.36 18.59 -16.39
CA PHE A 327 -3.45 17.81 -16.97
C PHE A 327 -4.74 18.63 -17.07
N THR A 328 -5.48 18.52 -18.18
CA THR A 328 -6.76 19.22 -18.41
C THR A 328 -7.99 18.32 -18.30
N GLY A 329 -7.80 17.01 -18.04
CA GLY A 329 -8.86 16.00 -17.98
C GLY A 329 -9.47 15.76 -16.59
N TRP A 330 -9.17 16.58 -15.60
CA TRP A 330 -9.64 16.36 -14.23
C TRP A 330 -11.14 16.62 -14.09
N ARG A 331 -11.88 15.67 -13.49
CA ARG A 331 -13.08 15.98 -12.72
C ARG A 331 -12.70 16.29 -11.26
N LEU A 332 -11.82 17.25 -11.07
CA LEU A 332 -11.82 18.02 -9.83
C LEU A 332 -12.68 19.25 -10.11
N PRO A 333 -13.66 19.60 -9.27
CA PRO A 333 -14.32 20.89 -9.39
C PRO A 333 -13.21 21.95 -9.51
N ALA A 334 -13.16 22.71 -10.60
CA ALA A 334 -12.02 23.60 -10.91
C ALA A 334 -11.70 24.59 -9.76
N VAL A 335 -12.69 24.83 -8.89
CA VAL A 335 -12.60 25.58 -7.63
C VAL A 335 -11.63 24.92 -6.63
N GLU A 336 -11.63 23.59 -6.50
CA GLU A 336 -10.84 22.84 -5.52
C GLU A 336 -9.34 22.84 -5.88
N LEU A 337 -9.00 22.65 -7.16
CA LEU A 337 -7.63 22.78 -7.66
C LEU A 337 -7.09 24.22 -7.54
N ARG A 338 -7.92 25.22 -7.84
CA ARG A 338 -7.53 26.63 -7.74
C ARG A 338 -7.27 27.02 -6.28
N SER A 339 -8.18 26.67 -5.37
CA SER A 339 -8.02 26.89 -3.93
C SER A 339 -6.76 26.20 -3.38
N ARG A 340 -6.42 25.00 -3.87
CA ARG A 340 -5.15 24.32 -3.51
C ARG A 340 -3.92 25.09 -4.01
N ARG A 341 -3.91 25.58 -5.25
CA ARG A 341 -2.79 26.38 -5.79
C ARG A 341 -2.62 27.73 -5.08
N GLU A 342 -3.73 28.36 -4.68
CA GLU A 342 -3.70 29.64 -3.95
C GLU A 342 -3.17 29.47 -2.52
N ALA A 343 -3.42 28.32 -1.88
CA ALA A 343 -2.98 28.04 -0.52
C ALA A 343 -1.51 27.60 -0.42
N GLU A 344 -0.95 27.02 -1.48
CA GLU A 344 0.43 26.50 -1.52
C GLU A 344 1.15 27.04 -2.75
N PRO A 345 1.71 28.27 -2.70
CA PRO A 345 2.49 28.80 -3.81
C PRO A 345 3.67 27.86 -4.09
N THR A 346 3.61 27.22 -5.26
CA THR A 346 4.77 26.55 -5.86
C THR A 346 5.92 27.55 -5.88
N GLY A 347 7.13 27.11 -5.54
CA GLY A 347 8.30 27.95 -5.25
C GLY A 347 8.62 29.06 -6.24
N ASP A 348 9.59 29.91 -5.88
CA ASP A 348 9.97 31.10 -6.65
C ASP A 348 10.33 30.71 -8.10
N ALA A 349 9.47 31.13 -9.04
CA ALA A 349 9.57 30.81 -10.46
C ALA A 349 10.92 31.22 -11.07
N PHE A 350 11.63 32.18 -10.46
CA PHE A 350 12.94 32.65 -10.91
C PHE A 350 14.11 31.84 -10.36
N ALA A 351 13.96 31.16 -9.21
CA ALA A 351 15.02 30.35 -8.60
C ALA A 351 14.96 28.88 -9.04
N ASP A 352 13.77 28.34 -9.27
CA ASP A 352 13.52 26.90 -9.46
C ASP A 352 13.47 26.48 -10.96
N ALA A 353 14.07 27.27 -11.86
CA ALA A 353 14.14 26.99 -13.30
C ALA A 353 12.78 26.61 -13.94
N ALA A 354 11.70 27.27 -13.53
CA ALA A 354 10.33 27.19 -14.06
C ALA A 354 9.62 25.80 -14.11
N ASP A 355 10.31 24.69 -13.87
CA ASP A 355 9.76 23.33 -14.02
C ASP A 355 9.86 22.44 -12.75
N ASP A 356 10.47 22.91 -11.65
CA ASP A 356 10.53 22.14 -10.40
C ASP A 356 9.26 22.35 -9.55
N ILE A 357 8.15 21.73 -9.96
CA ILE A 357 6.92 21.70 -9.18
C ILE A 357 7.14 20.74 -8.00
N ARG A 358 7.36 21.29 -6.81
CA ARG A 358 7.43 20.50 -5.58
C ARG A 358 6.09 19.81 -5.30
N PRO A 359 6.07 18.58 -4.74
CA PRO A 359 4.82 17.93 -4.35
C PRO A 359 4.05 18.83 -3.38
N VAL A 360 2.75 18.98 -3.63
CA VAL A 360 1.82 19.56 -2.64
C VAL A 360 1.98 18.73 -1.37
N ARG A 361 2.17 19.39 -0.23
CA ARG A 361 2.36 18.66 1.03
C ARG A 361 0.98 18.21 1.49
N ALA A 362 0.83 16.94 1.85
CA ALA A 362 -0.42 16.47 2.44
C ALA A 362 -0.73 17.30 3.70
N ARG A 363 -1.92 17.92 3.76
CA ARG A 363 -2.31 18.85 4.82
C ARG A 363 -2.53 18.19 6.18
N SER A 364 -2.84 16.90 6.16
CA SER A 364 -3.03 16.06 7.34
C SER A 364 -2.65 14.63 7.01
N VAL A 365 -2.45 13.81 8.05
CA VAL A 365 -2.20 12.37 7.90
C VAL A 365 -3.37 11.62 7.25
N MET A 366 -4.60 12.16 7.32
CA MET A 366 -5.80 11.60 6.70
C MET A 366 -6.02 12.09 5.26
N ALA A 367 -5.35 13.16 4.84
CA ALA A 367 -5.53 13.78 3.54
C ALA A 367 -5.31 12.82 2.35
N PRO A 368 -4.26 11.96 2.35
CA PRO A 368 -3.93 11.16 1.18
C PRO A 368 -4.53 9.74 1.26
N ILE A 369 -5.75 9.59 1.79
CA ILE A 369 -6.34 8.26 2.05
C ILE A 369 -7.65 8.09 1.27
N TRP A 370 -7.75 7.01 0.52
CA TRP A 370 -9.02 6.45 0.07
C TRP A 370 -9.48 5.37 1.03
N ALA A 371 -10.75 5.37 1.42
CA ALA A 371 -11.37 4.31 2.20
C ALA A 371 -12.50 3.67 1.42
N MET A 372 -12.51 2.35 1.33
CA MET A 372 -13.53 1.56 0.64
C MET A 372 -14.06 0.50 1.58
N ALA A 373 -15.38 0.33 1.65
CA ALA A 373 -16.01 -0.74 2.43
C ALA A 373 -16.64 -1.77 1.51
N TYR A 374 -16.37 -3.05 1.74
CA TYR A 374 -16.87 -4.15 0.92
C TYR A 374 -17.76 -5.08 1.75
N ARG A 375 -18.80 -5.61 1.09
CA ARG A 375 -19.63 -6.71 1.61
C ARG A 375 -19.04 -8.07 1.23
N PRO A 376 -19.47 -9.15 1.89
CA PRO A 376 -19.08 -10.50 1.50
C PRO A 376 -19.46 -10.89 0.06
N ASP A 377 -20.41 -10.21 -0.58
CA ASP A 377 -20.86 -10.53 -1.95
C ASP A 377 -20.05 -9.81 -3.06
N GLY A 378 -18.99 -9.11 -2.70
CA GLY A 378 -18.18 -8.32 -3.65
C GLY A 378 -18.66 -6.88 -3.83
N SER A 379 -19.84 -6.51 -3.35
CA SER A 379 -20.39 -5.17 -3.55
C SER A 379 -19.70 -4.11 -2.69
N LEU A 380 -19.49 -2.94 -3.28
CA LEU A 380 -19.01 -1.75 -2.58
C LEU A 380 -20.14 -1.19 -1.70
N ALA A 381 -19.95 -1.20 -0.39
CA ALA A 381 -20.87 -0.67 0.61
C ALA A 381 -20.72 0.83 0.79
N GLY A 382 -19.50 1.35 0.69
CA GLY A 382 -19.23 2.77 0.87
C GLY A 382 -17.84 3.15 0.37
N LEU A 383 -17.68 4.45 0.12
CA LEU A 383 -16.48 5.04 -0.44
C LEU A 383 -16.26 6.42 0.16
N TRP A 384 -15.10 6.61 0.78
CA TRP A 384 -14.70 7.87 1.39
C TRP A 384 -13.32 8.31 0.92
N ARG A 385 -13.09 9.61 0.94
CA ARG A 385 -11.84 10.20 0.46
C ARG A 385 -11.32 11.26 1.42
N GLY A 386 -10.02 11.26 1.68
CA GLY A 386 -9.33 12.36 2.33
C GLY A 386 -9.27 13.59 1.42
N ASP A 387 -9.09 14.77 2.02
CA ASP A 387 -9.10 16.07 1.34
C ASP A 387 -7.90 16.30 0.40
N GLY A 388 -6.91 15.40 0.38
CA GLY A 388 -5.76 15.42 -0.55
C GLY A 388 -5.95 14.52 -1.79
N THR A 389 -6.91 13.59 -1.73
CA THR A 389 -7.16 12.60 -2.79
C THR A 389 -7.87 13.18 -4.01
N VAL A 390 -7.83 12.43 -5.13
CA VAL A 390 -8.43 12.80 -6.41
C VAL A 390 -9.01 11.56 -7.12
N GLU A 391 -10.11 11.75 -7.85
CA GLU A 391 -10.69 10.76 -8.76
C GLU A 391 -10.37 11.15 -10.20
N ILE A 392 -9.92 10.21 -11.03
CA ILE A 392 -9.66 10.44 -12.45
C ILE A 392 -10.65 9.62 -13.27
N THR A 393 -11.37 10.28 -14.18
CA THR A 393 -12.45 9.69 -14.98
C THR A 393 -12.20 9.74 -16.47
#